data_AF-A0A6I4IDV0-F1
#
_entry.id   AF-A0A6I4IDV0-F1
#
_cell.length_a   1.000
_cell.length_b   1.000
_cell.length_c   1.000
_cell.angle_alpha   90.00
_cell.angle_beta   90.00
_cell.angle_gamma   90.00
#
_symmetry.space_group_name_H-M   'P 1'
#
loop_
_entity.id
_entity.type
_entity.pdbx_description
1 polymer ?
#
loop_
_entity_poly.entity_id
_entity_poly.type
_entity_poly.pdbx_seq_one_letter_code
_entity_poly.pdbx_strand_id
1 'polypeptide(L)'
;MAKDIKAIKCPHCGSVQKTEVKPDFYRCENCGTEYFLDSDDVHIYHHHTRQNQQYVNTTESNSKLPIYILIGTIAFIVIAFVAVMVFSPKKEKSYSSYTNFKTPRMHYSNVVYENTATGDPIYLRIGADQTYSDNGKSEFEMHTQYVNAATGKIIEDRVMDGDYRKSLKCDLRFKTFRPDMTYAIGCNTTIFHLDTRSNQITDITSRLFDGFPQLSSGIAQIEFDYSKPMINIMNNEGTSFHYFPTLKVLVSSDEEANKVWESKFDRFYFSFGYLGSWTDDNKYNQLIENRYSSKTAKLTQRDLTPGRKYFNPEILYQDKENLLIKVNTTAANNSPISIQSINVQSGKLNWALPPDRYYLYSATKCKQGFAIEYRKDEEADYAHGVIVASNEGKLINNYQLGRTE
;
A
#
# COMPACT_ATOMS: atom_id res chain seq x y z
N MET A 1 36.85 8.11 2.08
CA MET A 1 35.62 8.45 1.33
C MET A 1 35.68 7.73 0.00
N ALA A 2 34.85 6.70 -0.20
CA ALA A 2 34.80 5.96 -1.46
C ALA A 2 33.85 6.69 -2.42
N LYS A 3 34.31 7.03 -3.63
CA LYS A 3 33.46 7.55 -4.71
C LYS A 3 33.11 6.36 -5.60
N ASP A 4 31.86 5.94 -5.59
CA ASP A 4 31.36 4.90 -6.49
C ASP A 4 30.87 5.52 -7.80
N ILE A 5 31.46 5.10 -8.91
CA ILE A 5 31.01 5.49 -10.25
C ILE A 5 29.84 4.57 -10.61
N LYS A 6 28.61 5.11 -10.67
CA LYS A 6 27.43 4.37 -11.11
C LYS A 6 27.18 4.63 -12.60
N ALA A 7 26.97 3.56 -13.37
CA ALA A 7 26.56 3.66 -14.76
C ALA A 7 25.12 4.21 -14.85
N ILE A 8 24.91 5.18 -15.74
CA ILE A 8 23.59 5.76 -16.00
C ILE A 8 22.80 4.76 -16.87
N LYS A 9 21.70 4.25 -16.34
CA LYS A 9 20.81 3.30 -17.04
C LYS A 9 19.70 4.05 -17.79
N CYS A 10 19.29 3.51 -18.93
CA CYS A 10 18.11 3.96 -19.64
C CYS A 10 16.86 3.74 -18.77
N PRO A 11 16.02 4.76 -18.53
CA PRO A 11 14.84 4.65 -17.68
C PRO A 11 13.75 3.76 -18.28
N HIS A 12 13.76 3.55 -19.61
CA HIS A 12 12.74 2.78 -20.31
C HIS A 12 13.05 1.28 -20.34
N CYS A 13 14.32 0.86 -20.56
CA CYS A 13 14.67 -0.56 -20.71
C CYS A 13 15.80 -1.04 -19.79
N GLY A 14 16.38 -0.18 -18.95
CA GLY A 14 17.46 -0.53 -18.03
C GLY A 14 18.84 -0.76 -18.67
N SER A 15 18.97 -0.64 -19.99
CA SER A 15 20.26 -0.75 -20.70
C SER A 15 21.25 0.33 -20.25
N VAL A 16 22.54 -0.02 -20.21
CA VAL A 16 23.65 0.92 -19.96
C VAL A 16 24.30 1.42 -21.25
N GLN A 17 23.90 0.86 -22.40
CA GLN A 17 24.43 1.25 -23.71
C GLN A 17 23.70 2.50 -24.21
N LYS A 18 24.47 3.58 -24.41
CA LYS A 18 23.95 4.90 -24.76
C LYS A 18 24.97 5.71 -25.55
N THR A 19 24.46 6.64 -26.35
CA THR A 19 25.25 7.71 -27.00
C THR A 19 24.83 9.05 -26.44
N GLU A 20 25.79 9.89 -26.07
CA GLU A 20 25.52 11.28 -25.68
C GLU A 20 25.28 12.13 -26.93
N VAL A 21 24.10 12.74 -27.04
CA VAL A 21 23.69 13.50 -28.22
C VAL A 21 24.03 14.99 -28.06
N LYS A 22 23.98 15.48 -26.82
CA LYS A 22 24.41 16.82 -26.38
C LYS A 22 24.63 16.76 -24.86
N PRO A 23 25.29 17.76 -24.23
CA PRO A 23 25.56 17.73 -22.80
C PRO A 23 24.31 17.38 -21.98
N ASP A 24 24.43 16.37 -21.13
CA ASP A 24 23.38 15.82 -20.26
C ASP A 24 22.20 15.11 -20.97
N PHE A 25 22.23 14.95 -22.29
CA PHE A 25 21.21 14.23 -23.06
C PHE A 25 21.79 12.97 -23.71
N TYR A 26 21.12 11.85 -23.48
CA TYR A 26 21.55 10.51 -23.90
C TYR A 26 20.47 9.85 -24.74
N ARG A 27 20.88 9.11 -25.77
CA ARG A 27 20.02 8.19 -26.51
C ARG A 27 20.42 6.75 -26.20
N CYS A 28 19.45 5.92 -25.86
CA CYS A 28 19.66 4.49 -25.62
C CYS A 28 19.88 3.74 -26.93
N GLU A 29 20.96 2.98 -27.03
CA GLU A 29 21.26 2.16 -28.23
C GLU A 29 20.38 0.91 -28.33
N ASN A 30 19.77 0.48 -27.23
CA ASN A 30 18.95 -0.73 -27.19
C ASN A 30 17.47 -0.47 -27.57
N CYS A 31 16.90 0.68 -27.17
CA CYS A 31 15.48 0.97 -27.40
C CYS A 31 15.21 2.32 -28.07
N GLY A 32 16.26 3.08 -28.42
CA GLY A 32 16.13 4.38 -29.09
C GLY A 32 15.62 5.53 -28.21
N THR A 33 15.25 5.27 -26.95
CA THR A 33 14.74 6.29 -26.03
C THR A 33 15.79 7.36 -25.76
N GLU A 34 15.43 8.62 -25.99
CA GLU A 34 16.21 9.79 -25.57
C GLU A 34 15.79 10.21 -24.17
N TYR A 35 16.76 10.52 -23.31
CA TYR A 35 16.55 10.93 -21.92
C TYR A 35 17.66 11.89 -21.51
N PHE A 36 17.40 12.77 -20.54
CA PHE A 36 18.39 13.72 -20.05
C PHE A 36 18.50 13.66 -18.53
N LEU A 37 19.63 14.10 -18.00
CA LEU A 37 19.80 14.31 -16.57
C LEU A 37 19.22 15.69 -16.25
N ASP A 38 18.02 15.69 -15.66
CA ASP A 38 17.46 16.90 -15.07
C ASP A 38 18.21 17.18 -13.76
N SER A 39 18.88 18.32 -13.67
CA SER A 39 19.65 18.74 -12.51
C SER A 39 19.00 19.92 -11.79
N ASP A 40 17.68 20.04 -11.75
CA ASP A 40 17.05 21.19 -11.10
C ASP A 40 16.19 20.80 -9.89
N ASP A 41 16.76 21.06 -8.70
CA ASP A 41 16.07 21.39 -7.45
C ASP A 41 15.51 22.84 -7.50
N VAL A 42 15.10 23.32 -8.68
CA VAL A 42 14.53 24.66 -8.86
C VAL A 42 13.17 24.54 -9.54
N HIS A 43 12.13 24.56 -8.73
CA HIS A 43 10.77 24.82 -9.19
C HIS A 43 10.67 26.29 -9.65
N ILE A 44 10.76 26.55 -10.95
CA ILE A 44 10.44 27.85 -11.52
C ILE A 44 8.91 28.02 -11.52
N TYR A 45 8.39 28.82 -10.59
CA TYR A 45 7.01 29.29 -10.63
C TYR A 45 6.84 30.28 -11.80
N HIS A 46 6.15 29.86 -12.87
CA HIS A 46 5.72 30.77 -13.93
C HIS A 46 4.61 31.69 -13.42
N HIS A 47 4.97 32.91 -13.03
CA HIS A 47 4.00 34.00 -12.83
C HIS A 47 3.69 34.63 -14.19
N HIS A 48 2.49 34.42 -14.72
CA HIS A 48 2.05 35.09 -15.94
C HIS A 48 1.68 36.55 -15.66
N THR A 49 2.65 37.46 -15.76
CA THR A 49 2.37 38.89 -15.90
C THR A 49 2.24 39.22 -17.39
N ARG A 50 1.03 39.57 -17.82
CA ARG A 50 0.79 40.11 -19.17
C ARG A 50 1.59 41.39 -19.35
N GLN A 51 2.62 41.37 -20.20
CA GLN A 51 3.23 42.61 -20.68
C GLN A 51 2.33 43.23 -21.76
N ASN A 52 1.99 44.50 -21.56
CA ASN A 52 1.28 45.31 -22.53
C ASN A 52 2.10 45.43 -23.82
N GLN A 53 1.42 45.26 -24.96
CA GLN A 53 1.99 45.45 -26.28
C GLN A 53 2.53 46.88 -26.42
N GLN A 54 3.82 47.00 -26.75
CA GLN A 54 4.40 48.27 -27.18
C GLN A 54 3.93 48.57 -28.60
N TYR A 55 3.36 49.76 -28.75
CA TYR A 55 3.08 50.42 -30.02
C TYR A 55 4.39 50.64 -30.78
N VAL A 56 4.46 50.14 -32.02
CA VAL A 56 5.47 50.56 -32.99
C VAL A 56 4.87 51.69 -33.82
N ASN A 57 5.42 52.89 -33.67
CA ASN A 57 5.11 54.05 -34.50
C ASN A 57 5.70 53.88 -35.90
N THR A 58 4.92 54.33 -36.87
CA THR A 58 5.20 54.40 -38.31
C THR A 58 6.37 55.31 -38.63
N THR A 59 7.19 54.91 -39.60
CA THR A 59 8.08 55.82 -40.33
C THR A 59 7.54 56.03 -41.73
N GLU A 60 7.35 57.29 -42.10
CA GLU A 60 6.91 57.74 -43.42
C GLU A 60 7.95 57.42 -44.50
N SER A 61 7.48 56.97 -45.66
CA SER A 61 8.23 57.09 -46.92
C SER A 61 7.27 57.33 -48.06
N ASN A 62 7.36 58.54 -48.64
CA ASN A 62 6.65 58.95 -49.83
C ASN A 62 7.18 58.19 -51.05
N SER A 63 6.32 57.44 -51.73
CA SER A 63 6.44 57.25 -53.18
C SER A 63 5.07 57.15 -53.81
N LYS A 64 4.86 57.94 -54.88
CA LYS A 64 3.62 58.02 -55.62
C LYS A 64 3.39 56.70 -56.36
N LEU A 65 2.51 55.84 -55.85
CA LEU A 65 2.03 54.65 -56.55
C LEU A 65 0.66 54.94 -57.18
N PRO A 66 0.41 54.55 -58.43
CA PRO A 66 -0.85 54.86 -59.11
C PRO A 66 -2.02 54.11 -58.46
N ILE A 67 -3.08 54.85 -58.12
CA ILE A 67 -4.27 54.42 -57.35
C ILE A 67 -4.91 53.12 -57.86
N TYR A 68 -4.80 52.81 -59.16
CA TYR A 68 -5.36 51.59 -59.75
C TYR A 68 -4.63 50.29 -59.33
N ILE A 69 -3.35 50.36 -58.99
CA ILE A 69 -2.61 49.19 -58.46
C ILE A 69 -3.05 48.90 -57.03
N LEU A 70 -3.32 49.94 -56.23
CA LEU A 70 -3.78 49.81 -54.85
C LEU A 70 -5.18 49.17 -54.78
N ILE A 71 -6.10 49.61 -55.64
CA ILE A 71 -7.47 49.06 -55.74
C ILE A 71 -7.43 47.61 -56.24
N GLY A 72 -6.58 47.30 -57.22
CA GLY A 72 -6.39 45.94 -57.71
C GLY A 72 -5.82 45.00 -56.64
N THR A 73 -4.84 45.44 -55.86
CA THR A 73 -4.27 44.65 -54.76
C THR A 73 -5.26 44.45 -53.61
N ILE A 74 -6.04 45.47 -53.26
CA ILE A 74 -7.06 45.34 -52.20
C ILE A 74 -8.17 44.39 -52.65
N ALA A 75 -8.64 44.51 -53.89
CA ALA A 75 -9.63 43.58 -54.45
C ALA A 75 -9.09 42.15 -54.52
N PHE A 76 -7.82 41.95 -54.89
CA PHE A 76 -7.20 40.64 -54.92
C PHE A 76 -7.03 40.04 -53.52
N ILE A 77 -6.64 40.84 -52.52
CA ILE A 77 -6.55 40.39 -51.12
C ILE A 77 -7.94 40.03 -50.58
N VAL A 78 -8.98 40.81 -50.89
CA VAL A 78 -10.35 40.51 -50.47
C VAL A 78 -10.86 39.22 -51.14
N ILE A 79 -10.61 39.05 -52.44
CA ILE A 79 -11.00 37.82 -53.17
C ILE A 79 -10.21 36.61 -52.65
N ALA A 80 -8.91 36.75 -52.38
CA ALA A 80 -8.09 35.70 -51.79
C ALA A 80 -8.57 35.36 -50.36
N PHE A 81 -8.95 36.35 -49.57
CA PHE A 81 -9.47 36.16 -48.21
C PHE A 81 -10.84 35.46 -48.22
N VAL A 82 -11.73 35.83 -49.13
CA VAL A 82 -13.03 35.17 -49.32
C VAL A 82 -12.85 33.75 -49.86
N ALA A 83 -11.92 33.53 -50.80
CA ALA A 83 -11.60 32.20 -51.29
C ALA A 83 -11.04 31.31 -50.17
N VAL A 84 -10.18 31.84 -49.30
CA VAL A 84 -9.72 31.11 -48.11
C VAL A 84 -10.88 30.84 -47.14
N MET A 85 -11.84 31.75 -46.95
CA MET A 85 -13.02 31.48 -46.12
C MET A 85 -13.95 30.39 -46.68
N VAL A 86 -14.13 30.34 -48.00
CA VAL A 86 -15.04 29.40 -48.66
C VAL A 86 -14.40 28.03 -48.90
N PHE A 87 -13.08 27.99 -49.15
CA PHE A 87 -12.31 26.77 -49.40
C PHE A 87 -11.46 26.30 -48.21
N SER A 88 -11.50 26.99 -47.07
CA SER A 88 -10.98 26.40 -45.84
C SER A 88 -11.79 25.13 -45.57
N PRO A 89 -11.17 23.94 -45.49
CA PRO A 89 -11.87 22.78 -44.97
C PRO A 89 -12.42 23.23 -43.63
N LYS A 90 -13.74 23.08 -43.43
CA LYS A 90 -14.29 23.18 -42.08
C LYS A 90 -13.37 22.29 -41.27
N LYS A 91 -12.60 22.87 -40.34
CA LYS A 91 -11.95 22.08 -39.31
C LYS A 91 -13.14 21.41 -38.64
N GLU A 92 -13.43 20.18 -39.06
CA GLU A 92 -14.06 19.26 -38.16
C GLU A 92 -13.22 19.42 -36.90
N LYS A 93 -13.89 19.87 -35.85
CA LYS A 93 -13.36 19.64 -34.54
C LYS A 93 -13.22 18.13 -34.52
N SER A 94 -12.03 17.64 -34.86
CA SER A 94 -11.48 16.46 -34.24
C SER A 94 -11.54 16.81 -32.76
N TYR A 95 -12.72 16.61 -32.17
CA TYR A 95 -12.81 16.16 -30.81
C TYR A 95 -11.81 15.04 -30.80
N SER A 96 -10.65 15.29 -30.18
CA SER A 96 -9.72 14.23 -29.85
C SER A 96 -10.62 13.12 -29.35
N SER A 97 -10.55 11.95 -29.99
CA SER A 97 -11.11 10.73 -29.41
C SER A 97 -10.77 10.81 -27.94
N TYR A 98 -11.78 11.04 -27.10
CA TYR A 98 -11.57 11.08 -25.66
C TYR A 98 -10.86 9.75 -25.38
N THR A 99 -9.57 9.80 -25.08
CA THR A 99 -8.94 8.68 -24.41
C THR A 99 -9.82 8.53 -23.19
N ASN A 100 -10.62 7.46 -23.14
CA ASN A 100 -11.44 7.16 -21.98
C ASN A 100 -10.46 6.99 -20.83
N PHE A 101 -10.16 8.08 -20.15
CA PHE A 101 -9.30 8.12 -18.99
C PHE A 101 -10.12 7.42 -17.92
N LYS A 102 -9.94 6.10 -17.80
CA LYS A 102 -10.53 5.33 -16.71
C LYS A 102 -9.89 5.88 -15.44
N THR A 103 -10.72 6.44 -14.57
CA THR A 103 -10.27 6.89 -13.25
C THR A 103 -9.62 5.70 -12.53
N PRO A 104 -8.43 5.89 -11.94
CA PRO A 104 -7.80 4.86 -11.11
C PRO A 104 -8.74 4.38 -10.00
N ARG A 105 -8.65 3.10 -9.65
CA ARG A 105 -9.42 2.54 -8.54
C ARG A 105 -8.98 3.18 -7.23
N MET A 106 -9.92 3.64 -6.42
CA MET A 106 -9.61 4.14 -5.09
C MET A 106 -9.51 2.97 -4.11
N HIS A 107 -8.29 2.65 -3.65
CA HIS A 107 -8.06 1.59 -2.68
C HIS A 107 -8.26 2.07 -1.24
N TYR A 108 -9.04 1.31 -0.46
CA TYR A 108 -9.34 1.60 0.95
C TYR A 108 -8.57 0.71 1.91
N SER A 109 -8.37 -0.56 1.55
CA SER A 109 -7.75 -1.53 2.43
C SER A 109 -6.99 -2.58 1.65
N ASN A 110 -5.99 -3.13 2.31
CA ASN A 110 -5.10 -4.13 1.76
C ASN A 110 -4.55 -5.04 2.86
N VAL A 111 -4.19 -6.25 2.48
CA VAL A 111 -3.53 -7.20 3.38
C VAL A 111 -2.82 -8.27 2.56
N VAL A 112 -1.64 -8.70 3.01
CA VAL A 112 -0.98 -9.90 2.49
C VAL A 112 -1.24 -11.11 3.38
N TYR A 113 -1.57 -12.25 2.78
CA TYR A 113 -1.79 -13.51 3.48
C TYR A 113 -1.35 -14.72 2.64
N GLU A 114 -1.21 -15.87 3.29
CA GLU A 114 -0.96 -17.14 2.62
C GLU A 114 -2.27 -17.78 2.16
N ASN A 115 -2.36 -18.13 0.88
CA ASN A 115 -3.46 -18.98 0.45
C ASN A 115 -3.29 -20.39 1.05
N THR A 116 -4.20 -20.82 1.90
CA THR A 116 -4.06 -22.09 2.64
C THR A 116 -4.27 -23.35 1.78
N ALA A 117 -4.74 -23.22 0.54
CA ALA A 117 -4.81 -24.32 -0.42
C ALA A 117 -3.53 -24.48 -1.24
N THR A 118 -2.90 -23.38 -1.68
CA THR A 118 -1.75 -23.43 -2.59
C THR A 118 -0.40 -23.10 -1.92
N GLY A 119 -0.44 -22.42 -0.77
CA GLY A 119 0.70 -21.84 -0.06
C GLY A 119 1.21 -20.53 -0.68
N ASP A 120 0.54 -19.98 -1.69
CA ASP A 120 1.02 -18.79 -2.39
C ASP A 120 0.75 -17.49 -1.61
N PRO A 121 1.59 -16.45 -1.77
CA PRO A 121 1.35 -15.15 -1.19
C PRO A 121 0.29 -14.39 -1.99
N ILE A 122 -0.82 -14.08 -1.34
CA ILE A 122 -1.92 -13.33 -1.93
C ILE A 122 -1.95 -11.94 -1.34
N TYR A 123 -1.96 -10.94 -2.23
CA TYR A 123 -2.22 -9.56 -1.88
C TYR A 123 -3.69 -9.24 -2.20
N LEU A 124 -4.51 -9.09 -1.17
CA LEU A 124 -5.89 -8.62 -1.30
C LEU A 124 -5.89 -7.10 -1.29
N ARG A 125 -6.55 -6.52 -2.28
CA ARG A 125 -6.84 -5.09 -2.37
C ARG A 125 -8.34 -4.87 -2.45
N ILE A 126 -8.85 -3.98 -1.61
CA ILE A 126 -10.26 -3.58 -1.58
C ILE A 126 -10.32 -2.13 -2.00
N GLY A 127 -11.15 -1.83 -3.00
CA GLY A 127 -11.26 -0.48 -3.54
C GLY A 127 -12.56 -0.23 -4.28
N ALA A 128 -12.76 0.99 -4.74
CA ALA A 128 -13.92 1.37 -5.54
C ALA A 128 -13.51 1.92 -6.91
N ASP A 129 -14.19 1.45 -7.95
CA ASP A 129 -14.22 2.13 -9.25
C ASP A 129 -15.34 3.18 -9.23
N GLN A 130 -15.04 4.36 -9.74
CA GLN A 130 -16.05 5.40 -9.92
C GLN A 130 -16.83 5.10 -11.20
N THR A 131 -18.14 4.89 -11.07
CA THR A 131 -19.05 4.68 -12.18
C THR A 131 -20.01 5.86 -12.30
N TYR A 132 -20.57 6.09 -13.48
CA TYR A 132 -21.59 7.12 -13.70
C TYR A 132 -22.90 6.43 -14.05
N SER A 133 -23.94 6.67 -13.24
CA SER A 133 -25.30 6.26 -13.57
C SER A 133 -25.83 7.05 -14.77
N ASP A 134 -26.84 6.52 -15.46
CA ASP A 134 -27.51 7.17 -16.60
C ASP A 134 -28.05 8.58 -16.27
N ASN A 135 -28.32 8.83 -14.97
CA ASN A 135 -28.77 10.13 -14.47
C ASN A 135 -27.62 11.12 -14.15
N GLY A 136 -26.37 10.78 -14.51
CA GLY A 136 -25.19 11.59 -14.25
C GLY A 136 -24.72 11.61 -12.79
N LYS A 137 -25.32 10.81 -11.91
CA LYS A 137 -24.83 10.64 -10.53
C LYS A 137 -23.67 9.66 -10.50
N SER A 138 -22.59 10.05 -9.84
CA SER A 138 -21.46 9.16 -9.58
C SER A 138 -21.85 8.09 -8.58
N GLU A 139 -21.63 6.85 -8.93
CA GLU A 139 -21.72 5.70 -8.05
C GLU A 139 -20.32 5.10 -7.86
N PHE A 140 -20.18 4.26 -6.82
CA PHE A 140 -18.93 3.60 -6.51
C PHE A 140 -19.19 2.10 -6.51
N GLU A 141 -18.58 1.40 -7.46
CA GLU A 141 -18.60 -0.05 -7.54
C GLU A 141 -17.45 -0.59 -6.68
N MET A 142 -17.76 -1.35 -5.64
CA MET A 142 -16.75 -1.92 -4.75
C MET A 142 -16.15 -3.17 -5.37
N HIS A 143 -14.85 -3.30 -5.30
CA HIS A 143 -14.11 -4.45 -5.78
C HIS A 143 -13.23 -5.07 -4.72
N THR A 144 -13.04 -6.37 -4.84
CA THR A 144 -11.95 -7.10 -4.20
C THR A 144 -11.07 -7.71 -5.27
N GLN A 145 -9.79 -7.38 -5.22
CA GLN A 145 -8.81 -7.86 -6.16
C GLN A 145 -7.77 -8.68 -5.42
N TYR A 146 -7.50 -9.88 -5.95
CA TYR A 146 -6.56 -10.82 -5.39
C TYR A 146 -5.38 -10.97 -6.35
N VAL A 147 -4.18 -10.62 -5.90
CA VAL A 147 -2.96 -10.68 -6.70
C VAL A 147 -2.04 -11.74 -6.11
N ASN A 148 -1.51 -12.63 -6.94
CA ASN A 148 -0.40 -13.49 -6.54
C ASN A 148 0.88 -12.65 -6.47
N ALA A 149 1.33 -12.28 -5.27
CA ALA A 149 2.46 -11.38 -5.09
C ALA A 149 3.80 -11.98 -5.57
N ALA A 150 3.92 -13.31 -5.64
CA ALA A 150 5.12 -13.96 -6.15
C ALA A 150 5.26 -13.83 -7.68
N THR A 151 4.16 -13.66 -8.40
CA THR A 151 4.15 -13.57 -9.87
C THR A 151 3.67 -12.23 -10.41
N GLY A 152 3.05 -11.40 -9.57
CA GLY A 152 2.39 -10.14 -9.95
C GLY A 152 1.09 -10.32 -10.73
N LYS A 153 0.59 -11.56 -10.89
CA LYS A 153 -0.63 -11.83 -11.67
C LYS A 153 -1.87 -11.62 -10.82
N ILE A 154 -2.84 -10.88 -11.37
CA ILE A 154 -4.20 -10.84 -10.83
C ILE A 154 -4.80 -12.24 -10.98
N ILE A 155 -5.19 -12.83 -9.86
CA ILE A 155 -5.90 -14.11 -9.79
C ILE A 155 -7.38 -13.86 -10.08
N GLU A 156 -7.93 -12.84 -9.41
CA GLU A 156 -9.36 -12.56 -9.49
C GLU A 156 -9.64 -11.09 -9.12
N ASP A 157 -10.69 -10.54 -9.73
CA ASP A 157 -11.25 -9.22 -9.44
C ASP A 157 -12.77 -9.37 -9.39
N ARG A 158 -13.36 -9.24 -8.19
CA ARG A 158 -14.79 -9.43 -7.97
C ARG A 158 -15.45 -8.12 -7.59
N VAL A 159 -16.54 -7.80 -8.27
CA VAL A 159 -17.49 -6.79 -7.82
C VAL A 159 -18.18 -7.31 -6.55
N MET A 160 -18.31 -6.44 -5.56
CA MET A 160 -19.00 -6.72 -4.31
C MET A 160 -20.37 -6.08 -4.31
N ASP A 161 -21.40 -6.89 -4.13
CA ASP A 161 -22.80 -6.46 -4.05
C ASP A 161 -23.39 -6.67 -2.66
N GLY A 162 -24.28 -5.76 -2.24
CA GLY A 162 -24.98 -5.81 -0.95
C GLY A 162 -24.78 -4.57 -0.08
N ASP A 163 -25.44 -4.54 1.08
CA ASP A 163 -25.45 -3.37 1.97
C ASP A 163 -24.12 -3.15 2.70
N TYR A 164 -23.33 -4.22 2.89
CA TYR A 164 -22.01 -4.19 3.54
C TYR A 164 -20.92 -3.48 2.71
N ARG A 165 -21.21 -3.08 1.46
CA ARG A 165 -20.31 -2.27 0.62
C ARG A 165 -19.85 -1.00 1.32
N LYS A 166 -20.72 -0.38 2.13
CA LYS A 166 -20.37 0.82 2.91
C LYS A 166 -19.26 0.51 3.93
N SER A 167 -19.35 -0.64 4.59
CA SER A 167 -18.36 -1.08 5.57
C SER A 167 -17.01 -1.43 4.96
N LEU A 168 -16.98 -1.87 3.69
CA LEU A 168 -15.75 -2.11 2.92
C LEU A 168 -15.02 -0.82 2.49
N LYS A 169 -15.67 0.35 2.54
CA LYS A 169 -15.02 1.64 2.29
C LYS A 169 -14.26 2.18 3.50
N CYS A 170 -14.53 1.64 4.68
CA CYS A 170 -13.74 1.94 5.87
C CYS A 170 -12.40 1.19 5.79
N ASP A 171 -11.40 1.73 6.47
CA ASP A 171 -10.12 1.03 6.66
C ASP A 171 -10.37 -0.25 7.47
N LEU A 172 -10.26 -1.39 6.78
CA LEU A 172 -10.48 -2.71 7.37
C LEU A 172 -9.28 -3.09 8.22
N ARG A 173 -9.54 -3.33 9.50
CA ARG A 173 -8.54 -3.89 10.42
C ARG A 173 -8.61 -5.40 10.31
N PHE A 174 -7.49 -6.09 10.08
CA PHE A 174 -7.43 -7.55 9.94
C PHE A 174 -6.81 -8.21 11.16
N LYS A 175 -7.31 -9.39 11.52
CA LYS A 175 -6.71 -10.24 12.56
C LYS A 175 -6.93 -11.72 12.27
N THR A 176 -5.85 -12.49 12.37
CA THR A 176 -5.85 -13.94 12.21
C THR A 176 -5.85 -14.62 13.58
N PHE A 177 -6.89 -15.41 13.86
CA PHE A 177 -6.98 -16.21 15.10
C PHE A 177 -6.42 -17.63 14.91
N ARG A 178 -6.56 -18.16 13.70
CA ARG A 178 -6.02 -19.42 13.18
C ARG A 178 -5.82 -19.28 11.67
N PRO A 179 -5.01 -20.14 11.00
CA PRO A 179 -4.78 -20.05 9.55
C PRO A 179 -6.06 -20.02 8.70
N ASP A 180 -7.14 -20.66 9.15
CA ASP A 180 -8.46 -20.72 8.51
C ASP A 180 -9.47 -19.68 9.05
N MET A 181 -9.06 -18.87 10.02
CA MET A 181 -9.91 -17.92 10.73
C MET A 181 -9.24 -16.54 10.77
N THR A 182 -9.29 -15.86 9.63
CA THR A 182 -8.91 -14.45 9.50
C THR A 182 -10.16 -13.59 9.40
N TYR A 183 -10.31 -12.64 10.31
CA TYR A 183 -11.41 -11.69 10.31
C TYR A 183 -10.95 -10.28 9.98
N ALA A 184 -11.86 -9.49 9.44
CA ALA A 184 -11.66 -8.06 9.23
C ALA A 184 -12.83 -7.26 9.85
N ILE A 185 -12.54 -6.13 10.50
CA ILE A 185 -13.57 -5.23 11.04
C ILE A 185 -13.68 -4.01 10.15
N GLY A 186 -14.88 -3.76 9.61
CA GLY A 186 -15.22 -2.57 8.82
C GLY A 186 -16.14 -1.63 9.60
N CYS A 187 -15.80 -0.34 9.57
CA CYS A 187 -16.51 0.75 10.25
C CYS A 187 -16.89 0.48 11.72
N ASN A 188 -16.11 -0.36 12.41
CA ASN A 188 -16.33 -0.80 13.80
C ASN A 188 -17.70 -1.46 14.06
N THR A 189 -18.45 -1.89 13.05
CA THR A 189 -19.78 -2.47 13.24
C THR A 189 -19.99 -3.75 12.44
N THR A 190 -19.17 -3.99 11.43
CA THR A 190 -19.27 -5.16 10.54
C THR A 190 -18.04 -6.03 10.68
N ILE A 191 -18.23 -7.34 10.82
CA ILE A 191 -17.17 -8.34 10.77
C ILE A 191 -17.27 -9.11 9.46
N PHE A 192 -16.15 -9.14 8.75
CA PHE A 192 -15.93 -9.97 7.60
C PHE A 192 -15.06 -11.18 7.95
N HIS A 193 -15.32 -12.31 7.30
CA HIS A 193 -14.39 -13.45 7.26
C HIS A 193 -13.66 -13.44 5.93
N LEU A 194 -12.33 -13.46 6.00
CA LEU A 194 -11.45 -13.71 4.87
C LEU A 194 -11.14 -15.22 4.83
N ASP A 195 -11.81 -15.92 3.93
CA ASP A 195 -11.46 -17.29 3.57
C ASP A 195 -10.18 -17.26 2.72
N THR A 196 -9.07 -17.56 3.38
CA THR A 196 -7.73 -17.61 2.78
C THR A 196 -7.54 -18.79 1.84
N ARG A 197 -8.43 -19.79 1.85
CA ARG A 197 -8.35 -20.95 0.97
C ARG A 197 -8.94 -20.63 -0.39
N SER A 198 -10.12 -20.02 -0.41
CA SER A 198 -10.89 -19.70 -1.63
C SER A 198 -10.70 -18.26 -2.12
N ASN A 199 -9.88 -17.46 -1.42
CA ASN A 199 -9.67 -16.04 -1.65
C ASN A 199 -11.01 -15.29 -1.67
N GLN A 200 -11.79 -15.35 -0.58
CA GLN A 200 -13.09 -14.70 -0.50
C GLN A 200 -13.24 -13.93 0.81
N ILE A 201 -13.77 -12.71 0.75
CA ILE A 201 -14.18 -11.97 1.93
C ILE A 201 -15.71 -11.92 1.98
N THR A 202 -16.30 -12.26 3.12
CA THR A 202 -17.76 -12.34 3.29
C THR A 202 -18.19 -11.68 4.59
N ASP A 203 -19.33 -10.98 4.58
CA ASP A 203 -19.95 -10.50 5.81
C ASP A 203 -20.52 -11.68 6.60
N ILE A 204 -20.05 -11.81 7.84
CA ILE A 204 -20.48 -12.85 8.78
C ILE A 204 -21.07 -12.27 10.06
N THR A 205 -21.30 -10.95 10.13
CA THR A 205 -21.67 -10.25 11.36
C THR A 205 -22.83 -10.90 12.09
N SER A 206 -23.98 -11.10 11.41
CA SER A 206 -25.14 -11.76 12.03
C SER A 206 -24.84 -13.21 12.40
N ARG A 207 -24.30 -13.98 11.45
CA ARG A 207 -24.02 -15.43 11.61
C ARG A 207 -23.01 -15.74 12.71
N LEU A 208 -22.06 -14.84 12.97
CA LEU A 208 -21.03 -15.02 13.99
C LEU A 208 -21.61 -14.96 15.40
N PHE A 209 -22.66 -14.16 15.58
CA PHE A 209 -23.30 -13.92 16.88
C PHE A 209 -24.65 -14.61 17.04
N ASP A 210 -25.05 -15.42 16.06
CA ASP A 210 -26.16 -16.34 16.18
C ASP A 210 -25.97 -17.25 17.40
N GLY A 211 -26.92 -17.22 18.32
CA GLY A 211 -26.88 -17.98 19.57
C GLY A 211 -26.39 -17.21 20.80
N PHE A 212 -26.13 -15.91 20.70
CA PHE A 212 -25.89 -15.03 21.85
C PHE A 212 -27.04 -14.04 22.03
N PRO A 213 -28.08 -14.37 22.84
CA PRO A 213 -29.24 -13.48 23.05
C PRO A 213 -28.86 -12.08 23.54
N GLN A 214 -27.72 -11.94 24.24
CA GLN A 214 -27.22 -10.65 24.74
C GLN A 214 -26.84 -9.66 23.61
N LEU A 215 -26.63 -10.17 22.39
CA LEU A 215 -26.29 -9.38 21.21
C LEU A 215 -27.48 -9.19 20.26
N SER A 216 -28.69 -9.64 20.63
CA SER A 216 -29.87 -9.58 19.76
C SER A 216 -30.38 -8.16 19.51
N SER A 217 -30.05 -7.21 20.39
CA SER A 217 -30.36 -5.78 20.19
C SER A 217 -29.56 -5.14 19.04
N GLY A 218 -28.58 -5.87 18.49
CA GLY A 218 -27.67 -5.40 17.45
C GLY A 218 -26.36 -4.87 18.04
N ILE A 219 -25.45 -4.51 17.14
CA ILE A 219 -24.06 -4.18 17.50
C ILE A 219 -23.79 -2.71 17.25
N ALA A 220 -23.34 -2.02 18.30
CA ALA A 220 -22.93 -0.62 18.25
C ALA A 220 -21.44 -0.47 17.92
N GLN A 221 -20.59 -1.35 18.46
CA GLN A 221 -19.14 -1.28 18.26
C GLN A 221 -18.48 -2.67 18.33
N ILE A 222 -17.44 -2.86 17.52
CA ILE A 222 -16.61 -4.05 17.43
C ILE A 222 -15.15 -3.61 17.32
N GLU A 223 -14.29 -4.25 18.11
CA GLU A 223 -12.85 -4.00 18.08
C GLU A 223 -12.05 -5.27 18.37
N PHE A 224 -10.91 -5.43 17.68
CA PHE A 224 -9.97 -6.48 18.02
C PHE A 224 -9.16 -6.10 19.26
N ASP A 225 -9.05 -7.04 20.20
CA ASP A 225 -8.04 -6.94 21.24
C ASP A 225 -6.72 -7.49 20.70
N TYR A 226 -5.66 -6.69 20.54
CA TYR A 226 -4.40 -7.22 19.98
C TYR A 226 -3.51 -7.96 21.00
N SER A 227 -3.90 -7.97 22.30
CA SER A 227 -3.20 -8.67 23.37
C SER A 227 -3.72 -10.09 23.61
N LYS A 228 -5.01 -10.31 23.38
CA LYS A 228 -5.74 -11.57 23.60
C LYS A 228 -6.41 -12.04 22.31
N PRO A 229 -6.63 -13.35 22.11
CA PRO A 229 -7.36 -13.87 20.95
C PRO A 229 -8.88 -13.66 21.08
N MET A 230 -9.30 -12.41 21.34
CA MET A 230 -10.70 -12.02 21.51
C MET A 230 -11.08 -10.80 20.67
N ILE A 231 -12.38 -10.52 20.65
CA ILE A 231 -13.07 -9.38 20.02
C ILE A 231 -13.90 -8.70 21.10
N ASN A 232 -13.72 -7.40 21.28
CA ASN A 232 -14.53 -6.57 22.15
C ASN A 232 -15.76 -6.10 21.39
N ILE A 233 -16.94 -6.25 21.98
CA ILE A 233 -18.23 -5.97 21.34
C ILE A 233 -19.07 -5.13 22.29
N MET A 234 -19.64 -4.04 21.79
CA MET A 234 -20.67 -3.27 22.49
C MET A 234 -21.99 -3.43 21.73
N ASN A 235 -23.05 -3.83 22.43
CA ASN A 235 -24.39 -3.93 21.85
C ASN A 235 -25.07 -2.54 21.77
N ASN A 236 -26.23 -2.46 21.11
CA ASN A 236 -26.99 -1.21 20.97
C ASN A 236 -27.58 -0.67 22.29
N GLU A 237 -27.54 -1.45 23.36
CA GLU A 237 -27.94 -1.05 24.71
C GLU A 237 -26.76 -0.47 25.52
N GLY A 238 -25.55 -0.40 24.94
CA GLY A 238 -24.35 0.09 25.59
C GLY A 238 -23.65 -0.93 26.50
N THR A 239 -24.07 -2.19 26.48
CA THR A 239 -23.42 -3.27 27.26
C THR A 239 -22.25 -3.84 26.47
N SER A 240 -21.09 -3.96 27.14
CA SER A 240 -19.85 -4.48 26.55
C SER A 240 -19.63 -5.95 26.87
N PHE A 241 -19.07 -6.69 25.92
CA PHE A 241 -18.77 -8.11 26.00
C PHE A 241 -17.41 -8.42 25.37
N HIS A 242 -16.81 -9.55 25.77
CA HIS A 242 -15.60 -10.10 25.17
C HIS A 242 -15.92 -11.45 24.54
N TYR A 243 -15.68 -11.57 23.23
CA TYR A 243 -15.93 -12.77 22.46
C TYR A 243 -14.62 -13.45 22.07
N PHE A 244 -14.48 -14.74 22.35
CA PHE A 244 -13.35 -15.58 21.95
C PHE A 244 -13.75 -16.44 20.75
N PRO A 245 -13.38 -16.08 19.50
CA PRO A 245 -13.90 -16.74 18.30
C PRO A 245 -13.56 -18.22 18.19
N THR A 246 -12.35 -18.60 18.59
CA THR A 246 -11.86 -19.98 18.53
C THR A 246 -12.56 -20.90 19.53
N LEU A 247 -13.05 -20.34 20.63
CA LEU A 247 -13.78 -21.05 21.68
C LEU A 247 -15.30 -20.93 21.52
N LYS A 248 -15.78 -19.95 20.74
CA LYS A 248 -17.17 -19.52 20.65
C LYS A 248 -17.77 -19.21 22.03
N VAL A 249 -17.00 -18.48 22.84
CA VAL A 249 -17.39 -18.08 24.20
C VAL A 249 -17.55 -16.57 24.25
N LEU A 250 -18.65 -16.10 24.84
CA LEU A 250 -18.92 -14.69 25.13
C LEU A 250 -18.97 -14.50 26.65
N VAL A 251 -18.26 -13.50 27.16
CA VAL A 251 -18.24 -13.13 28.58
C VAL A 251 -18.49 -11.64 28.74
N SER A 252 -18.96 -11.22 29.91
CA SER A 252 -19.41 -9.84 30.15
C SER A 252 -18.46 -9.00 31.01
N SER A 253 -17.33 -9.56 31.45
CA SER A 253 -16.35 -8.82 32.27
C SER A 253 -14.91 -9.16 31.90
N ASP A 254 -14.02 -8.20 32.16
CA ASP A 254 -12.56 -8.38 32.00
C ASP A 254 -12.04 -9.51 32.88
N GLU A 255 -12.59 -9.69 34.08
CA GLU A 255 -12.19 -10.76 35.01
C GLU A 255 -12.51 -12.16 34.45
N GLU A 256 -13.70 -12.34 33.88
CA GLU A 256 -14.08 -13.59 33.21
C GLU A 256 -13.24 -13.82 31.95
N ALA A 257 -13.01 -12.76 31.16
CA ALA A 257 -12.16 -12.82 29.98
C ALA A 257 -10.73 -13.24 30.35
N ASN A 258 -10.17 -12.70 31.43
CA ASN A 258 -8.85 -13.08 31.94
C ASN A 258 -8.82 -14.56 32.37
N LYS A 259 -9.85 -15.04 33.09
CA LYS A 259 -9.94 -16.46 33.49
C LYS A 259 -10.02 -17.40 32.29
N VAL A 260 -10.83 -17.06 31.28
CA VAL A 260 -10.91 -17.84 30.03
C VAL A 260 -9.55 -17.84 29.33
N TRP A 261 -8.92 -16.67 29.24
CA TRP A 261 -7.64 -16.51 28.58
C TRP A 261 -6.52 -17.34 29.24
N GLU A 262 -6.37 -17.21 30.56
CA GLU A 262 -5.34 -17.92 31.34
C GLU A 262 -5.53 -19.44 31.34
N SER A 263 -6.78 -19.90 31.41
CA SER A 263 -7.09 -21.33 31.53
C SER A 263 -7.13 -22.09 30.20
N LYS A 264 -7.32 -21.40 29.07
CA LYS A 264 -7.55 -22.06 27.76
C LYS A 264 -6.43 -21.86 26.74
N PHE A 265 -5.54 -20.89 26.95
CA PHE A 265 -4.52 -20.55 25.95
C PHE A 265 -3.11 -20.69 26.50
N ASP A 266 -2.37 -21.64 25.94
CA ASP A 266 -0.91 -21.60 26.01
C ASP A 266 -0.40 -20.49 25.08
N ARG A 267 0.67 -19.80 25.48
CA ARG A 267 1.28 -18.74 24.65
C ARG A 267 2.71 -19.08 24.34
N PHE A 268 3.05 -18.95 23.07
CA PHE A 268 4.41 -18.89 22.59
C PHE A 268 4.53 -17.69 21.66
N TYR A 269 5.32 -16.69 22.07
CA TYR A 269 5.49 -15.49 21.28
C TYR A 269 6.81 -14.80 21.62
N PHE A 270 7.28 -13.98 20.69
CA PHE A 270 8.41 -13.09 20.81
C PHE A 270 7.93 -11.66 21.00
N SER A 271 8.68 -10.90 21.78
CA SER A 271 8.44 -9.48 22.01
C SER A 271 9.75 -8.75 22.26
N PHE A 272 9.84 -7.49 21.89
CA PHE A 272 10.92 -6.63 22.37
C PHE A 272 10.59 -6.12 23.78
N GLY A 273 11.57 -6.15 24.68
CA GLY A 273 11.41 -5.71 26.06
C GLY A 273 12.73 -5.74 26.82
N TYR A 274 12.67 -5.81 28.15
CA TYR A 274 13.86 -5.92 28.99
C TYR A 274 13.56 -6.82 30.19
N LEU A 275 14.41 -7.82 30.44
CA LEU A 275 14.24 -8.80 31.53
C LEU A 275 14.84 -8.34 32.87
N GLY A 276 15.63 -7.26 32.89
CA GLY A 276 16.22 -6.72 34.11
C GLY A 276 15.28 -5.75 34.84
N SER A 277 15.83 -5.03 35.83
CA SER A 277 15.06 -4.10 36.65
C SER A 277 14.76 -2.81 35.89
N TRP A 278 13.63 -2.17 36.19
CA TRP A 278 13.36 -0.80 35.71
C TRP A 278 14.29 0.25 36.34
N THR A 279 15.18 -0.11 37.25
CA THR A 279 16.20 0.79 37.81
C THR A 279 17.56 0.68 37.11
N ASP A 280 17.71 -0.22 36.14
CA ASP A 280 19.01 -0.42 35.50
C ASP A 280 19.37 0.78 34.61
N ASP A 281 20.57 1.34 34.78
CA ASP A 281 21.00 2.54 34.05
C ASP A 281 21.36 2.27 32.57
N ASN A 282 21.44 0.99 32.16
CA ASN A 282 21.84 0.57 30.82
C ASN A 282 20.83 -0.38 30.16
N LYS A 283 19.54 -0.05 30.25
CA LYS A 283 18.50 -0.84 29.55
C LYS A 283 18.63 -0.68 28.06
N TYR A 284 18.47 -1.80 27.37
CA TYR A 284 18.33 -1.83 25.92
C TYR A 284 17.25 -2.85 25.57
N ASN A 285 16.66 -2.68 24.38
CA ASN A 285 15.67 -3.63 23.88
C ASN A 285 16.34 -5.00 23.69
N GLN A 286 15.75 -6.03 24.31
CA GLN A 286 16.08 -7.44 24.17
C GLN A 286 14.97 -8.11 23.39
N LEU A 287 15.32 -9.11 22.57
CA LEU A 287 14.33 -9.95 21.90
C LEU A 287 13.96 -11.11 22.83
N ILE A 288 12.82 -11.02 23.48
CA ILE A 288 12.40 -11.96 24.52
C ILE A 288 11.52 -13.04 23.89
N GLU A 289 11.88 -14.30 24.12
CA GLU A 289 10.99 -15.45 23.92
C GLU A 289 10.13 -15.64 25.17
N ASN A 290 8.81 -15.68 25.00
CA ASN A 290 7.83 -15.84 26.06
C ASN A 290 7.08 -17.17 25.89
N ARG A 291 7.02 -17.96 26.96
CA ARG A 291 6.29 -19.23 27.04
C ARG A 291 5.39 -19.21 28.26
N TYR A 292 4.08 -19.13 28.04
CA TYR A 292 3.08 -19.27 29.07
C TYR A 292 2.39 -20.64 28.95
N SER A 293 2.32 -21.37 30.05
CA SER A 293 1.52 -22.59 30.14
C SER A 293 0.29 -22.36 31.00
N SER A 294 -0.88 -22.58 30.40
CA SER A 294 -2.19 -22.52 31.07
C SER A 294 -2.32 -23.59 32.16
N LYS A 295 -1.72 -24.77 31.96
CA LYS A 295 -1.75 -25.88 32.93
C LYS A 295 -1.06 -25.56 34.25
N THR A 296 0.05 -24.82 34.20
CA THR A 296 0.85 -24.48 35.39
C THR A 296 0.75 -23.02 35.79
N ALA A 297 -0.03 -22.21 35.05
CA ALA A 297 -0.10 -20.75 35.18
C ALA A 297 1.27 -20.06 35.26
N LYS A 298 2.27 -20.58 34.51
CA LYS A 298 3.67 -20.13 34.61
C LYS A 298 4.13 -19.50 33.31
N LEU A 299 4.65 -18.28 33.41
CA LEU A 299 5.40 -17.60 32.36
C LEU A 299 6.90 -17.93 32.52
N THR A 300 7.52 -18.32 31.42
CA THR A 300 8.97 -18.48 31.30
C THR A 300 9.47 -17.58 30.18
N GLN A 301 10.57 -16.88 30.44
CA GLN A 301 11.12 -15.89 29.53
C GLN A 301 12.63 -16.10 29.39
N ARG A 302 13.15 -15.81 28.19
CA ARG A 302 14.59 -15.75 27.93
C ARG A 302 14.90 -14.68 26.89
N ASP A 303 16.06 -14.04 27.02
CA ASP A 303 16.62 -13.25 25.92
C ASP A 303 17.09 -14.21 24.82
N LEU A 304 16.43 -14.15 23.68
CA LEU A 304 16.72 -14.99 22.52
C LEU A 304 18.05 -14.58 21.88
N THR A 305 18.44 -13.30 21.96
CA THR A 305 19.63 -12.75 21.30
C THR A 305 20.53 -12.01 22.29
N PRO A 306 21.13 -12.70 23.28
CA PRO A 306 21.92 -12.04 24.31
C PRO A 306 23.04 -11.16 23.73
N GLY A 307 23.13 -9.93 24.22
CA GLY A 307 24.16 -8.96 23.83
C GLY A 307 23.90 -8.25 22.49
N ARG A 308 22.82 -8.59 21.77
CA ARG A 308 22.46 -7.90 20.53
C ARG A 308 21.71 -6.59 20.83
N LYS A 309 22.12 -5.51 20.17
CA LYS A 309 21.47 -4.20 20.26
C LYS A 309 20.52 -3.97 19.09
N TYR A 310 19.42 -3.29 19.38
CA TYR A 310 18.35 -3.02 18.43
C TYR A 310 17.97 -1.53 18.47
N PHE A 311 17.82 -0.92 17.29
CA PHE A 311 17.28 0.43 17.16
C PHE A 311 15.85 0.35 16.65
N ASN A 312 14.90 0.91 17.40
CA ASN A 312 13.46 0.90 17.12
C ASN A 312 12.94 -0.45 16.55
N PRO A 313 13.14 -1.57 17.26
CA PRO A 313 12.79 -2.87 16.72
C PRO A 313 11.30 -3.19 16.84
N GLU A 314 10.77 -3.90 15.86
CA GLU A 314 9.39 -4.40 15.88
C GLU A 314 9.31 -5.82 15.29
N ILE A 315 8.35 -6.61 15.79
CA ILE A 315 8.04 -7.93 15.23
C ILE A 315 7.15 -7.73 14.01
N LEU A 316 7.58 -8.20 12.84
CA LEU A 316 6.77 -8.18 11.61
C LEU A 316 5.92 -9.44 11.47
N TYR A 317 6.51 -10.59 11.77
CA TYR A 317 5.85 -11.88 11.70
C TYR A 317 6.45 -12.83 12.72
N GLN A 318 5.62 -13.68 13.31
CA GLN A 318 6.08 -14.73 14.21
C GLN A 318 5.13 -15.93 14.21
N ASP A 319 5.71 -17.11 14.28
CA ASP A 319 5.04 -18.35 14.65
C ASP A 319 5.99 -19.20 15.53
N LYS A 320 5.72 -20.51 15.67
CA LYS A 320 6.55 -21.41 16.50
C LYS A 320 7.97 -21.65 15.96
N GLU A 321 8.17 -21.47 14.66
CA GLU A 321 9.35 -21.87 13.89
C GLU A 321 10.03 -20.68 13.20
N ASN A 322 9.26 -19.63 12.90
CA ASN A 322 9.65 -18.51 12.07
C ASN A 322 9.53 -17.20 12.85
N LEU A 323 10.54 -16.34 12.72
CA LEU A 323 10.53 -15.00 13.29
C LEU A 323 11.12 -14.01 12.30
N LEU A 324 10.34 -12.98 11.99
CA LEU A 324 10.72 -11.85 11.14
C LEU A 324 10.59 -10.55 11.94
N ILE A 325 11.65 -9.76 11.95
CA ILE A 325 11.70 -8.46 12.65
C ILE A 325 12.07 -7.36 11.68
N LYS A 326 11.66 -6.13 11.97
CA LYS A 326 12.29 -4.92 11.41
C LYS A 326 13.12 -4.25 12.49
N VAL A 327 14.24 -3.67 12.08
CA VAL A 327 15.12 -2.87 12.93
C VAL A 327 15.60 -1.68 12.14
N ASN A 328 15.73 -0.52 12.78
CA ASN A 328 16.44 0.60 12.19
C ASN A 328 17.94 0.27 12.14
N THR A 329 18.60 0.67 11.06
CA THR A 329 20.06 0.51 10.90
C THR A 329 20.87 1.36 11.87
N THR A 330 20.31 2.48 12.33
CA THR A 330 20.91 3.42 13.28
C THR A 330 19.84 3.99 14.22
N ALA A 331 20.25 4.78 15.21
CA ALA A 331 19.34 5.50 16.11
C ALA A 331 18.71 6.76 15.49
N ALA A 332 19.02 7.12 14.25
CA ALA A 332 18.48 8.32 13.61
C ALA A 332 16.99 8.17 13.27
N ASN A 333 16.24 9.29 13.33
CA ASN A 333 14.79 9.31 13.07
C ASN A 333 14.42 8.83 11.65
N ASN A 334 15.23 9.14 10.64
CA ASN A 334 15.00 8.73 9.25
C ASN A 334 15.97 7.60 8.81
N SER A 335 16.26 6.68 9.74
CA SER A 335 17.16 5.57 9.48
C SER A 335 16.49 4.54 8.56
N PRO A 336 17.16 4.05 7.50
CA PRO A 336 16.68 2.91 6.74
C PRO A 336 16.43 1.71 7.65
N ILE A 337 15.39 0.94 7.32
CA ILE A 337 15.00 -0.25 8.06
C ILE A 337 15.63 -1.49 7.42
N SER A 338 16.03 -2.46 8.24
CA SER A 338 16.47 -3.78 7.81
C SER A 338 15.44 -4.81 8.28
N ILE A 339 14.96 -5.61 7.33
CA ILE A 339 14.07 -6.75 7.60
C ILE A 339 14.93 -7.99 7.80
N GLN A 340 14.72 -8.72 8.89
CA GLN A 340 15.62 -9.79 9.32
C GLN A 340 14.87 -11.02 9.79
N SER A 341 15.34 -12.19 9.35
CA SER A 341 14.88 -13.47 9.88
C SER A 341 15.80 -13.95 10.98
N ILE A 342 15.23 -14.32 12.11
CA ILE A 342 15.94 -14.82 13.29
C ILE A 342 15.60 -16.30 13.48
N ASN A 343 16.62 -17.12 13.73
CA ASN A 343 16.42 -18.50 14.13
C ASN A 343 15.82 -18.56 15.54
N VAL A 344 14.61 -19.12 15.67
CA VAL A 344 13.86 -19.11 16.93
C VAL A 344 14.47 -20.01 18.01
N GLN A 345 15.30 -20.99 17.66
CA GLN A 345 15.94 -21.88 18.63
C GLN A 345 17.23 -21.27 19.19
N SER A 346 18.06 -20.68 18.33
CA SER A 346 19.43 -20.23 18.65
C SER A 346 19.59 -18.72 18.76
N GLY A 347 18.62 -17.93 18.29
CA GLY A 347 18.71 -16.47 18.20
C GLY A 347 19.65 -15.94 17.13
N LYS A 348 20.26 -16.79 16.32
CA LYS A 348 21.16 -16.35 15.24
C LYS A 348 20.37 -15.69 14.12
N LEU A 349 20.97 -14.69 13.49
CA LEU A 349 20.46 -14.11 12.24
C LEU A 349 20.55 -15.17 11.13
N ASN A 350 19.41 -15.54 10.53
CA ASN A 350 19.39 -16.39 9.35
C ASN A 350 19.81 -15.58 8.11
N TRP A 351 19.19 -14.42 7.94
CA TRP A 351 19.44 -13.49 6.85
C TRP A 351 18.85 -12.11 7.16
N ALA A 352 19.32 -11.11 6.42
CA ALA A 352 18.79 -9.76 6.43
C ALA A 352 18.62 -9.26 4.99
N LEU A 353 17.49 -8.63 4.69
CA LEU A 353 17.33 -7.90 3.44
C LEU A 353 18.16 -6.60 3.47
N PRO A 354 18.62 -6.13 2.29
CA PRO A 354 19.27 -4.83 2.18
C PRO A 354 18.42 -3.74 2.84
N PRO A 355 19.02 -2.86 3.67
CA PRO A 355 18.26 -1.81 4.30
C PRO A 355 17.72 -0.81 3.30
N ASP A 356 16.50 -0.35 3.55
CA ASP A 356 15.81 0.58 2.68
C ASP A 356 14.71 1.29 3.49
N ARG A 357 14.07 2.31 2.92
CA ARG A 357 13.02 3.07 3.59
C ARG A 357 11.66 2.52 3.20
N TYR A 358 10.95 2.02 4.20
CA TYR A 358 9.61 1.48 4.05
C TYR A 358 8.76 1.80 5.28
N TYR A 359 7.46 1.98 5.04
CA TYR A 359 6.42 1.68 6.00
C TYR A 359 5.94 0.25 5.76
N LEU A 360 6.03 -0.61 6.78
CA LEU A 360 5.63 -2.01 6.70
C LEU A 360 4.29 -2.19 7.42
N TYR A 361 3.35 -2.90 6.79
CA TYR A 361 1.96 -2.99 7.26
C TYR A 361 1.56 -4.41 7.67
N SER A 362 1.73 -5.36 6.76
CA SER A 362 1.37 -6.76 6.99
C SER A 362 2.47 -7.69 6.49
N ALA A 363 2.63 -8.83 7.14
CA ALA A 363 3.57 -9.86 6.72
C ALA A 363 3.02 -11.25 7.02
N THR A 364 3.34 -12.21 6.16
CA THR A 364 2.99 -13.61 6.36
C THR A 364 4.10 -14.55 5.90
N LYS A 365 4.19 -15.72 6.54
CA LYS A 365 4.88 -16.88 5.96
C LYS A 365 4.04 -17.43 4.80
N CYS A 366 4.70 -17.88 3.75
CA CYS A 366 4.12 -18.54 2.58
C CYS A 366 5.06 -19.66 2.11
N LYS A 367 4.63 -20.47 1.14
CA LYS A 367 5.45 -21.50 0.47
C LYS A 367 6.78 -20.96 -0.05
N GLN A 368 6.77 -19.78 -0.65
CA GLN A 368 7.93 -19.13 -1.24
C GLN A 368 8.92 -18.64 -0.16
N GLY A 369 8.44 -18.33 1.05
CA GLY A 369 9.22 -17.69 2.10
C GLY A 369 8.36 -16.74 2.92
N PHE A 370 8.61 -15.43 2.83
CA PHE A 370 7.80 -14.39 3.46
C PHE A 370 7.28 -13.42 2.42
N ALA A 371 6.03 -13.00 2.57
CA ALA A 371 5.47 -11.89 1.83
C ALA A 371 5.21 -10.73 2.80
N ILE A 372 5.70 -9.55 2.43
CA ILE A 372 5.73 -8.38 3.30
C ILE A 372 5.17 -7.19 2.52
N GLU A 373 4.03 -6.69 2.97
CA GLU A 373 3.44 -5.48 2.43
C GLU A 373 4.23 -4.25 2.88
N TYR A 374 4.47 -3.35 1.93
CA TYR A 374 5.18 -2.12 2.18
C TYR A 374 4.59 -0.93 1.39
N ARG A 375 4.86 0.27 1.92
CA ARG A 375 4.85 1.53 1.19
C ARG A 375 6.20 2.20 1.33
N LYS A 376 6.61 2.98 0.34
CA LYS A 376 7.79 3.83 0.43
C LYS A 376 7.52 5.09 1.23
N ASP A 377 8.60 5.78 1.60
CA ASP A 377 8.57 7.07 2.28
C ASP A 377 8.11 8.20 1.32
N GLU A 378 8.01 9.42 1.85
CA GLU A 378 7.53 10.60 1.12
C GLU A 378 8.25 10.87 -0.21
N GLU A 379 9.53 10.45 -0.33
CA GLU A 379 10.32 10.60 -1.56
C GLU A 379 9.83 9.69 -2.70
N ALA A 380 9.13 8.60 -2.37
CA ALA A 380 8.61 7.64 -3.34
C ALA A 380 7.23 7.09 -2.94
N ASP A 381 6.38 7.92 -2.34
CA ASP A 381 5.08 7.54 -1.74
C ASP A 381 4.15 6.73 -2.66
N TYR A 382 4.28 6.92 -3.97
CA TYR A 382 3.59 6.15 -5.02
C TYR A 382 4.02 4.67 -5.11
N ALA A 383 5.19 4.31 -4.60
CA ALA A 383 5.71 2.95 -4.65
C ALA A 383 5.23 2.14 -3.44
N HIS A 384 4.28 1.27 -3.71
CA HIS A 384 3.64 0.41 -2.72
C HIS A 384 3.42 -0.98 -3.31
N GLY A 385 3.38 -2.00 -2.44
CA GLY A 385 3.15 -3.36 -2.89
C GLY A 385 3.70 -4.39 -1.91
N VAL A 386 4.24 -5.49 -2.44
CA VAL A 386 4.61 -6.67 -1.65
C VAL A 386 5.98 -7.19 -2.06
N ILE A 387 6.88 -7.25 -1.08
CA ILE A 387 8.16 -7.95 -1.19
C ILE A 387 7.90 -9.44 -0.90
N VAL A 388 8.32 -10.31 -1.81
CA VAL A 388 8.36 -11.76 -1.58
C VAL A 388 9.82 -12.20 -1.48
N ALA A 389 10.23 -12.63 -0.29
CA ALA A 389 11.58 -13.10 0.00
C ALA A 389 11.58 -14.60 0.32
N SER A 390 12.63 -15.32 -0.06
CA SER A 390 12.77 -16.76 0.20
C SER A 390 13.07 -17.07 1.67
N ASN A 391 13.01 -18.34 2.06
CA ASN A 391 13.44 -18.78 3.39
C ASN A 391 14.91 -18.48 3.68
N GLU A 392 15.73 -18.27 2.64
CA GLU A 392 17.14 -17.91 2.69
C GLU A 392 17.38 -16.41 2.50
N GLY A 393 16.32 -15.59 2.44
CA GLY A 393 16.42 -14.14 2.30
C GLY A 393 16.74 -13.65 0.89
N LYS A 394 16.52 -14.47 -0.14
CA LYS A 394 16.65 -14.05 -1.54
C LYS A 394 15.37 -13.38 -2.00
N LEU A 395 15.47 -12.22 -2.66
CA LEU A 395 14.31 -11.58 -3.28
C LEU A 395 13.77 -12.47 -4.40
N ILE A 396 12.54 -12.94 -4.27
CA ILE A 396 11.83 -13.74 -5.29
C ILE A 396 11.08 -12.79 -6.22
N ASN A 397 10.33 -11.86 -5.64
CA ASN A 397 9.64 -10.82 -6.38
C ASN A 397 9.51 -9.55 -5.53
N ASN A 398 9.39 -8.41 -6.21
CA ASN A 398 8.97 -7.16 -5.62
C ASN A 398 7.77 -6.65 -6.42
N TYR A 399 6.58 -7.09 -6.04
CA TYR A 399 5.35 -6.66 -6.71
C TYR A 399 5.07 -5.21 -6.33
N GLN A 400 5.01 -4.33 -7.33
CA GLN A 400 4.72 -2.91 -7.17
C GLN A 400 3.45 -2.55 -7.90
N LEU A 401 2.62 -1.74 -7.26
CA LEU A 401 1.44 -1.18 -7.89
C LEU A 401 1.87 -0.10 -8.90
N GLY A 402 1.24 -0.12 -10.08
CA GLY A 402 1.45 0.90 -11.08
C GLY A 402 0.95 2.25 -10.58
N ARG A 403 1.51 3.37 -11.06
CA ARG A 403 1.04 4.72 -10.66
C ARG A 403 -0.43 5.00 -10.96
N THR A 404 -1.07 4.18 -11.78
CA THR A 404 -2.48 4.28 -12.18
C THR A 404 -3.36 3.19 -11.58
N GLU A 405 -2.79 2.31 -10.74
CA GLU A 405 -3.48 1.32 -9.92
C GLU A 405 -3.47 1.76 -8.46
#